data_AF-A0A517QPD0-F1
#
_entry.id   AF-A0A517QPD0-F1
#
_cell.length_a   1.000
_cell.length_b   1.000
_cell.length_c   1.000
_cell.angle_alpha   90.00
_cell.angle_beta   90.00
_cell.angle_gamma   90.00
#
_symmetry.space_group_name_H-M   'P 1'
#
loop_
_entity.id
_entity.type
_entity.pdbx_description
1 polymer ?
#
loop_
_entity_poly.entity_id
_entity_poly.type
_entity_poly.pdbx_seq_one_letter_code
_entity_poly.pdbx_strand_id
1 'polypeptide(L)'
;MRIFKQLLQDEFGAILSAEAVVIGTIAVIGVSVGLNAASKSVNAELFEFASAIRHLDQSYSVSKVEIDGDWTAGSAYTQPDVKKSMKELEKSYLKEQKEVEEKLQQLQKELIEREKEAEEQETPRKKRRKKQRDESKI
;
A
#
# COMPACT_ATOMS: atom_id res chain seq x y z
N MET A 1 -39.88 23.22 23.46
CA MET A 1 -39.13 23.13 22.18
C MET A 1 -39.10 24.49 21.47
N ARG A 2 -38.35 25.49 21.97
CA ARG A 2 -38.16 26.76 21.25
C ARG A 2 -36.83 26.79 20.49
N ILE A 3 -35.77 26.30 21.14
CA ILE A 3 -34.43 26.15 20.55
C ILE A 3 -34.46 25.24 19.30
N PHE A 4 -35.11 24.07 19.38
CA PHE A 4 -35.28 23.18 18.22
C PHE A 4 -36.05 23.81 17.06
N LYS A 5 -37.04 24.68 17.34
CA LYS A 5 -37.76 25.40 16.28
C LYS A 5 -36.93 26.52 15.66
N GLN A 6 -36.10 27.19 16.46
CA GLN A 6 -35.17 28.21 15.98
C GLN A 6 -34.08 27.61 15.09
N LEU A 7 -33.52 26.45 15.46
CA LEU A 7 -32.56 25.72 14.61
C LEU A 7 -33.19 25.25 13.29
N LEU A 8 -34.45 24.82 13.31
CA LEU A 8 -35.18 24.42 12.10
C LEU A 8 -35.61 25.60 11.21
N GLN A 9 -35.53 26.83 11.71
CA GLN A 9 -35.88 28.06 10.98
C GLN A 9 -34.65 28.93 10.67
N ASP A 10 -33.44 28.47 10.98
CA ASP A 10 -32.20 29.18 10.73
C ASP A 10 -31.65 28.86 9.33
N GLU A 11 -32.17 29.58 8.35
CA GLU A 11 -31.76 29.49 6.94
C GLU A 11 -30.30 29.93 6.75
N PHE A 12 -29.86 30.95 7.49
CA PHE A 12 -28.53 31.55 7.33
C PHE A 12 -27.43 30.62 7.85
N GLY A 13 -27.64 30.00 9.02
CA GLY A 13 -26.73 29.00 9.56
C GLY A 13 -26.65 27.73 8.70
N ALA A 14 -27.76 27.32 8.07
CA ALA A 14 -27.81 26.18 7.16
C ALA A 14 -27.02 26.42 5.87
N ILE A 15 -27.15 27.60 5.26
CA ILE A 15 -26.43 27.97 4.02
C ILE A 15 -24.92 28.06 4.27
N LEU A 16 -24.50 28.72 5.36
CA LEU A 16 -23.08 28.84 5.71
C LEU A 16 -22.43 27.48 5.97
N SER A 17 -23.17 26.57 6.61
CA SER A 17 -22.71 25.20 6.85
C SER A 17 -22.58 24.42 5.55
N ALA A 18 -23.52 24.57 4.61
CA ALA A 18 -23.45 23.93 3.30
C ALA A 18 -22.24 24.43 2.50
N GLU A 19 -21.97 25.74 2.49
CA GLU A 19 -20.81 26.33 1.82
C GLU A 19 -19.49 25.85 2.45
N ALA A 20 -19.39 25.84 3.78
CA ALA A 20 -18.22 25.35 4.49
C ALA A 20 -17.92 23.86 4.18
N VAL A 21 -18.95 23.02 4.06
CA VAL A 21 -18.80 21.61 3.67
C VAL A 21 -18.32 21.50 2.22
N VAL A 22 -18.84 22.29 1.30
CA VAL A 22 -18.38 22.29 -0.11
C VAL A 22 -16.92 22.73 -0.21
N ILE A 23 -16.53 23.83 0.45
CA ILE A 23 -15.13 24.29 0.47
C ILE A 23 -14.24 23.24 1.15
N GLY A 24 -14.67 22.65 2.26
CA GLY A 24 -13.92 21.62 2.98
C GLY A 24 -13.67 20.37 2.14
N THR A 25 -14.67 19.90 1.40
CA THR A 25 -14.51 18.73 0.52
C THR A 25 -13.57 19.01 -0.65
N ILE A 26 -13.66 20.20 -1.28
CA ILE A 26 -12.72 20.62 -2.33
C ILE A 26 -11.30 20.72 -1.76
N ALA A 27 -11.14 21.26 -0.55
CA ALA A 27 -9.84 21.37 0.11
C ALA A 27 -9.22 19.99 0.38
N VAL A 28 -10.00 19.04 0.92
CA VAL A 28 -9.51 17.67 1.18
C VAL A 28 -9.10 16.97 -0.12
N ILE A 29 -9.91 17.08 -1.18
CA ILE A 29 -9.57 16.50 -2.49
C ILE A 29 -8.30 17.16 -3.05
N GLY A 30 -8.21 18.49 -2.99
CA GLY A 30 -7.05 19.23 -3.46
C GLY A 30 -5.75 18.83 -2.75
N VAL A 31 -5.77 18.72 -1.42
CA VAL A 31 -4.62 18.27 -0.63
C VAL A 31 -4.29 16.82 -0.92
N SER A 32 -5.29 15.93 -1.03
CA SER A 32 -5.06 14.52 -1.32
C SER A 32 -4.40 14.30 -2.69
N VAL A 33 -4.94 14.94 -3.73
CA VAL A 33 -4.37 14.85 -5.08
C VAL A 33 -3.01 15.55 -5.17
N GLY A 34 -2.87 16.72 -4.55
CA GLY A 34 -1.61 17.47 -4.51
C GLY A 34 -0.48 16.71 -3.83
N LEU A 35 -0.75 16.10 -2.66
CA LEU A 35 0.21 15.27 -1.95
C LEU A 35 0.59 14.01 -2.75
N ASN A 36 -0.39 13.38 -3.40
CA ASN A 36 -0.13 12.23 -4.28
C ASN A 36 0.76 12.61 -5.47
N ALA A 37 0.48 13.76 -6.11
CA ALA A 37 1.29 14.27 -7.22
C ALA A 37 2.73 14.58 -6.77
N ALA A 38 2.89 15.28 -5.64
CA ALA A 38 4.21 15.56 -5.06
C ALA A 38 4.98 14.28 -4.75
N SER A 39 4.31 13.30 -4.13
CA SER A 39 4.94 12.01 -3.78
C SER A 39 5.40 11.24 -5.02
N LYS A 40 4.57 11.20 -6.06
CA LYS A 40 4.93 10.58 -7.35
C LYS A 40 6.11 11.29 -8.02
N SER A 41 6.10 12.61 -8.01
CA SER A 41 7.19 13.41 -8.60
C SER A 41 8.52 13.15 -7.88
N VAL A 42 8.53 13.21 -6.55
CA VAL A 42 9.75 12.95 -5.76
C VAL A 42 10.25 11.52 -5.98
N ASN A 43 9.35 10.53 -6.00
CA ASN A 43 9.74 9.14 -6.25
C ASN A 43 10.29 8.94 -7.66
N ALA A 44 9.73 9.62 -8.67
CA ALA A 44 10.25 9.57 -10.03
C ALA A 44 11.67 10.14 -10.12
N GLU A 45 11.92 11.31 -9.53
CA GLU A 45 13.24 11.93 -9.48
C GLU A 45 14.26 11.06 -8.72
N LEU A 46 13.86 10.46 -7.60
CA LEU A 46 14.73 9.53 -6.86
C LEU A 46 15.05 8.27 -7.66
N PHE A 47 14.09 7.77 -8.44
CA PHE A 47 14.31 6.63 -9.33
C PHE A 47 15.27 6.98 -10.47
N GLU A 48 15.14 8.16 -11.07
CA GLU A 48 16.05 8.65 -12.09
C GLU A 48 17.46 8.88 -11.53
N PHE A 49 17.58 9.46 -10.33
CA PHE A 49 18.84 9.62 -9.62
C PHE A 49 19.51 8.27 -9.32
N ALA A 50 18.75 7.29 -8.79
CA ALA A 50 19.25 5.94 -8.55
C ALA A 50 19.70 5.26 -9.85
N SER A 51 18.94 5.44 -10.92
CA SER A 51 19.30 4.95 -12.24
C SER A 51 20.59 5.57 -12.74
N ALA A 52 20.77 6.88 -12.60
CA ALA A 52 22.01 7.57 -12.99
C ALA A 52 23.23 7.04 -12.23
N ILE A 53 23.12 6.80 -10.92
CA ILE A 53 24.20 6.18 -10.12
C ILE A 53 24.55 4.78 -10.66
N ARG A 54 23.55 3.96 -11.01
CA ARG A 54 23.78 2.62 -11.56
C ARG A 54 24.46 2.62 -12.93
N HIS A 55 24.37 3.72 -13.67
CA HIS A 55 25.06 3.87 -14.95
C HIS A 55 26.55 4.21 -14.79
N LEU A 56 26.99 4.57 -13.58
CA LEU A 56 28.41 4.72 -13.30
C LEU A 56 29.08 3.34 -13.28
N ASP A 57 30.35 3.32 -13.69
CA ASP A 57 31.19 2.14 -13.57
C ASP A 57 31.64 1.98 -12.11
N GLN A 58 31.16 0.92 -11.44
CA GLN A 58 31.55 0.56 -10.08
C GLN A 58 32.54 -0.60 -10.06
N SER A 59 33.22 -0.86 -11.18
CA SER A 59 34.32 -1.82 -11.24
C SER A 59 35.51 -1.34 -10.41
N TYR A 60 36.16 -2.26 -9.71
CA TYR A 60 37.36 -1.95 -8.95
C TYR A 60 38.42 -3.04 -9.13
N SER A 61 39.68 -2.67 -8.94
CA SER A 61 40.80 -3.59 -8.88
C SER A 61 41.78 -3.14 -7.80
N VAL A 62 42.08 -4.05 -6.89
CA VAL A 62 43.09 -3.93 -5.85
C VAL A 62 44.21 -4.89 -6.20
N SER A 63 45.40 -4.35 -6.44
CA SER A 63 46.58 -5.15 -6.76
C SER A 63 47.04 -5.97 -5.56
N LYS A 64 47.71 -7.11 -5.83
CA LYS A 64 48.43 -7.84 -4.79
C LYS A 64 49.51 -6.94 -4.18
N VAL A 65 49.72 -7.04 -2.87
CA VAL A 65 50.85 -6.40 -2.20
C VAL A 65 51.89 -7.48 -1.93
N GLU A 66 53.13 -7.20 -2.29
CA GLU A 66 54.26 -8.09 -2.07
C GLU A 66 55.38 -7.31 -1.36
N ILE A 67 55.83 -7.83 -0.22
CA ILE A 67 56.90 -7.25 0.59
C ILE A 67 57.79 -8.38 1.08
N ASP A 68 59.08 -8.33 0.75
CA ASP A 68 60.13 -9.25 1.23
C ASP A 68 59.79 -10.75 1.11
N GLY A 69 59.14 -11.16 0.00
CA GLY A 69 58.76 -12.54 -0.27
C GLY A 69 57.39 -12.97 0.29
N ASP A 70 56.78 -12.15 1.14
CA ASP A 70 55.39 -12.32 1.56
C ASP A 70 54.44 -11.61 0.59
N TRP A 71 53.29 -12.23 0.31
CA TRP A 71 52.30 -11.69 -0.62
C TRP A 71 50.89 -11.78 -0.06
N THR A 72 50.08 -10.78 -0.37
CA THR A 72 48.63 -10.79 -0.17
C THR A 72 47.93 -10.92 -1.51
N ALA A 73 46.87 -11.72 -1.56
CA ALA A 73 46.07 -11.85 -2.79
C ALA A 73 45.41 -10.50 -3.12
N GLY A 74 45.53 -10.07 -4.38
CA GLY A 74 44.74 -8.96 -4.91
C GLY A 74 43.27 -9.34 -5.06
N SER A 75 42.41 -8.36 -5.34
CA SER A 75 40.99 -8.61 -5.64
C SER A 75 40.50 -7.68 -6.73
N ALA A 76 39.53 -8.11 -7.52
CA ALA A 76 38.91 -7.26 -8.53
C ALA A 76 37.43 -7.62 -8.69
N TYR A 77 36.64 -6.62 -9.04
CA TYR A 77 35.25 -6.76 -9.43
C TYR A 77 35.02 -6.00 -10.73
N THR A 78 34.34 -6.63 -11.68
CA THR A 78 33.90 -5.99 -12.91
C THR A 78 32.38 -5.94 -12.91
N GLN A 79 31.84 -4.73 -12.95
CA GLN A 79 30.40 -4.53 -13.01
C GLN A 79 29.87 -5.08 -14.35
N PRO A 80 28.77 -5.85 -14.34
CA PRO A 80 28.12 -6.24 -15.59
C PRO A 80 27.56 -5.01 -16.32
N ASP A 81 27.42 -5.12 -17.64
CA ASP A 81 26.77 -4.10 -18.46
C ASP A 81 25.43 -3.66 -17.84
N VAL A 82 25.24 -2.34 -17.76
CA VAL A 82 24.05 -1.70 -17.19
C VAL A 82 22.78 -2.30 -17.74
N LYS A 83 22.71 -2.59 -19.05
CA LYS A 83 21.51 -3.18 -19.68
C LYS A 83 21.15 -4.54 -19.09
N LYS A 84 22.15 -5.37 -18.78
CA LYS A 84 21.94 -6.69 -18.17
C LYS A 84 21.46 -6.52 -16.73
N SER A 85 22.12 -5.65 -15.96
CA SER A 85 21.76 -5.36 -14.57
C SER A 85 20.34 -4.79 -14.44
N MET A 86 19.94 -3.86 -15.31
CA MET A 86 18.59 -3.29 -15.31
C MET A 86 17.52 -4.33 -15.63
N LYS A 87 17.80 -5.24 -16.57
CA LYS A 87 16.88 -6.35 -16.89
C LYS A 87 16.75 -7.35 -15.75
N GLU A 88 17.81 -7.59 -14.99
CA GLU A 88 17.74 -8.42 -13.77
C GLU A 88 16.93 -7.75 -12.68
N LEU A 89 17.12 -6.44 -12.49
CA LEU A 89 16.33 -5.65 -11.56
C LEU A 89 14.84 -5.68 -11.93
N GLU A 90 14.50 -5.47 -13.20
CA GLU A 90 13.13 -5.58 -13.71
C GLU A 90 12.52 -6.95 -13.39
N LYS A 91 13.24 -8.05 -13.66
CA LYS A 91 12.78 -9.40 -13.31
C LYS A 91 12.49 -9.57 -11.83
N SER A 92 13.30 -8.97 -10.95
CA SER A 92 13.08 -9.04 -9.51
C SER A 92 11.78 -8.32 -9.10
N TYR A 93 11.50 -7.15 -9.67
CA TYR A 93 10.24 -6.43 -9.45
C TYR A 93 9.03 -7.22 -9.95
N LEU A 94 9.09 -7.80 -11.16
CA LEU A 94 7.99 -8.62 -11.66
C LEU A 94 7.75 -9.85 -10.80
N LYS A 95 8.80 -10.45 -10.25
CA LYS A 95 8.67 -11.59 -9.34
C LYS A 95 7.97 -11.18 -8.05
N GLU A 96 8.40 -10.07 -7.45
CA GLU A 96 7.81 -9.55 -6.21
C GLU A 96 6.33 -9.18 -6.41
N GLN A 97 5.98 -8.55 -7.53
CA GLN A 97 4.59 -8.22 -7.86
C GLN A 97 3.71 -9.47 -7.95
N LYS A 98 4.20 -10.53 -8.61
CA LYS A 98 3.48 -11.80 -8.69
C LYS A 98 3.28 -12.44 -7.32
N GLU A 99 4.32 -12.44 -6.47
CA GLU A 99 4.20 -12.98 -5.11
C GLU A 99 3.17 -12.22 -4.27
N VAL A 100 3.08 -10.90 -4.43
CA VAL A 100 2.04 -10.08 -3.79
C VAL A 100 0.64 -10.42 -4.31
N GLU A 101 0.49 -10.58 -5.63
CA GLU A 101 -0.78 -10.94 -6.26
C GLU A 101 -1.27 -12.32 -5.80
N GLU A 102 -0.37 -13.31 -5.75
CA GLU A 102 -0.67 -14.65 -5.25
C GLU A 102 -1.12 -14.62 -3.78
N LYS A 103 -0.43 -13.85 -2.93
CA LYS A 103 -0.83 -13.66 -1.53
C LYS A 103 -2.20 -13.02 -1.40
N LEU A 104 -2.50 -12.02 -2.23
CA LEU A 104 -3.82 -11.37 -2.24
C LEU A 104 -4.92 -12.37 -2.61
N GLN A 105 -4.69 -13.20 -3.63
CA GLN A 105 -5.65 -14.24 -4.02
C GLN A 105 -5.85 -15.28 -2.91
N GLN A 106 -4.78 -15.65 -2.21
CA GLN A 106 -4.87 -16.58 -1.08
C GLN A 106 -5.67 -15.99 0.07
N LEU A 107 -5.41 -14.72 0.43
CA LEU A 107 -6.16 -14.01 1.46
C LEU A 107 -7.65 -13.87 1.09
N GLN A 108 -7.96 -13.59 -0.17
CA GLN A 108 -9.35 -13.53 -0.63
C GLN A 108 -10.07 -14.86 -0.46
N LYS A 109 -9.42 -15.98 -0.80
CA LYS A 109 -9.99 -17.32 -0.60
C LYS A 109 -10.22 -17.62 0.89
N GLU A 110 -9.25 -17.29 1.73
CA GLU A 110 -9.35 -17.47 3.19
C GLU A 110 -10.50 -16.64 3.79
N LEU A 111 -10.68 -15.40 3.33
CA LEU A 111 -11.80 -14.56 3.76
C LEU A 111 -13.15 -15.16 3.37
N ILE A 112 -13.28 -15.65 2.13
CA ILE A 112 -14.52 -16.31 1.66
C ILE A 112 -14.81 -17.58 2.45
N GLU A 113 -13.80 -18.38 2.78
CA GLU A 113 -13.97 -19.57 3.62
C GLU A 113 -14.41 -19.19 5.03
N ARG A 114 -13.80 -18.18 5.64
CA ARG A 114 -14.22 -17.66 6.96
C ARG A 114 -15.64 -17.10 6.95
N GLU A 115 -16.05 -16.43 5.88
CA GLU A 115 -17.43 -15.96 5.72
C GLU A 115 -18.43 -17.13 5.65
N LYS A 116 -18.12 -18.17 4.87
CA LYS A 116 -18.94 -19.39 4.79
C LYS A 116 -19.05 -20.11 6.14
N GLU A 117 -17.94 -20.25 6.86
CA GLU A 117 -17.93 -20.85 8.21
C GLU A 117 -18.75 -20.02 9.20
N ALA A 118 -18.70 -18.69 9.12
CA ALA A 118 -19.51 -17.79 9.95
C ALA A 118 -21.02 -17.92 9.64
N GLU A 119 -21.40 -18.01 8.36
CA GLU A 119 -22.78 -18.24 7.94
C GLU A 119 -23.30 -19.60 8.42
N GLU A 120 -22.51 -20.66 8.28
CA GLU A 120 -22.88 -22.02 8.68
C GLU A 120 -23.08 -22.13 10.21
N GLN A 121 -22.25 -21.43 11.00
CA GLN A 121 -22.39 -21.35 12.46
C GLN A 121 -23.61 -20.52 12.94
N GLU A 122 -24.08 -19.54 12.15
CA GLU A 122 -25.30 -18.79 12.46
C GLU A 122 -26.60 -19.61 12.27
N THR A 123 -26.62 -20.54 11.30
CA THR A 123 -27.82 -21.32 10.97
C THR A 123 -28.39 -22.18 12.11
N PRO A 124 -27.61 -22.90 12.96
CA PRO A 124 -28.16 -23.62 14.12
C PRO A 124 -28.63 -22.68 15.24
N ARG A 125 -28.00 -21.52 15.42
CA ARG A 125 -28.43 -20.50 16.40
C ARG A 125 -29.79 -19.89 16.04
N LYS A 126 -30.03 -19.60 14.75
CA LYS A 126 -31.33 -19.13 14.24
C LYS A 126 -32.44 -20.17 14.45
N LYS A 127 -32.16 -21.47 14.24
CA LYS A 127 -33.11 -22.57 14.52
C LYS A 127 -33.44 -22.72 16.02
N ARG A 128 -32.44 -22.63 16.92
CA ARG A 128 -32.66 -22.68 18.39
C ARG A 128 -33.48 -21.49 18.91
N ARG A 129 -33.24 -20.27 18.41
CA ARG A 129 -34.02 -19.07 18.80
C ARG A 129 -35.48 -19.11 18.31
N LYS A 130 -35.76 -19.74 17.17
CA LYS A 130 -37.14 -19.95 16.68
C LYS A 130 -37.89 -20.94 17.57
N LYS A 131 -37.27 -22.08 17.88
CA LYS A 131 -37.86 -23.12 18.75
C LYS A 131 -38.19 -22.58 20.16
N GLN A 132 -37.31 -21.78 20.77
CA GLN A 132 -37.58 -21.13 22.07
C GLN A 132 -38.70 -20.09 22.04
N ARG A 133 -38.93 -19.40 20.92
CA ARG A 133 -40.04 -18.43 20.77
C ARG A 133 -41.39 -19.11 20.56
N ASP A 134 -41.39 -20.30 19.98
CA ASP A 134 -42.61 -21.07 19.73
C ASP A 134 -43.04 -21.82 21.02
N GLU A 135 -42.09 -22.25 21.85
CA GLU A 135 -42.36 -22.87 23.16
C GLU A 135 -42.82 -21.87 24.23
N SER A 136 -42.50 -20.57 24.11
CA SER A 136 -42.91 -19.53 25.06
C SER A 136 -44.30 -18.92 24.79
N LYS A 137 -45.04 -19.44 23.80
CA LYS A 137 -46.38 -18.96 23.39
C LYS A 137 -47.52 -19.93 23.75
N ILE A 138 -47.21 -21.00 24.47
CA ILE A 138 -48.15 -21.96 25.06
C ILE A 138 -48.15 -21.72 26.57
#